data_AF-A0A7S2T7J7-F1
#
_entry.id   AF-A0A7S2T7J7-F1
#
_cell.length_a   1.000
_cell.length_b   1.000
_cell.length_c   1.000
_cell.angle_alpha   90.00
_cell.angle_beta   90.00
_cell.angle_gamma   90.00
#
_symmetry.space_group_name_H-M   'P 1'
#
loop_
_entity.id
_entity.type
_entity.pdbx_description
1 polymer ?
#
loop_
_entity_poly.entity_id
_entity_poly.type
_entity_poly.pdbx_seq_one_letter_code
_entity_poly.pdbx_strand_id
1 'polypeptide(L)'
;METDLALLRRVERQNLRFYEAGVPRASSAALGFARDLCSDLGLPTVVLHSALQLLDRSAQELGVDEGAIEVFAAACVFVAAKVELEPAAVPSLESVLAKLRSTPHGRVAVQTFQRLELGLLGILEWSAVSATCAHFLPSYARRLPDSGPLCGREGHSFLDHALLVVAEERGRGGLSHPPSQVSA
;
A
#
# COMPACT_ATOMS: atom_id res chain seq x y z
N MET A 1 -21.31 2.76 16.73
CA MET A 1 -20.94 3.05 15.34
C MET A 1 -19.42 2.99 15.29
N GLU A 2 -18.86 2.00 14.60
CA GLU A 2 -17.40 1.81 14.51
C GLU A 2 -16.83 2.95 13.66
N THR A 3 -15.80 3.65 14.15
CA THR A 3 -15.14 4.72 13.37
C THR A 3 -14.31 4.07 12.27
N ASP A 4 -14.21 4.68 11.08
CA ASP A 4 -13.41 4.18 9.94
C ASP A 4 -11.98 3.76 10.36
N LEU A 5 -11.36 4.50 11.29
CA LEU A 5 -10.04 4.17 11.83
C LEU A 5 -9.99 2.84 12.59
N ALA A 6 -11.03 2.52 13.36
CA ALA A 6 -11.12 1.27 14.12
C ALA A 6 -11.24 0.07 13.17
N LEU A 7 -12.02 0.22 12.09
CA LEU A 7 -12.12 -0.78 11.03
C LEU A 7 -10.76 -0.96 10.33
N LEU A 8 -10.08 0.13 9.94
CA LEU A 8 -8.75 0.07 9.34
C LEU A 8 -7.73 -0.63 10.25
N ARG A 9 -7.74 -0.35 11.56
CA ARG A 9 -6.88 -1.05 12.54
C ARG A 9 -7.21 -2.52 12.69
N ARG A 10 -8.48 -2.91 12.57
CA ARG A 10 -8.89 -4.32 12.59
C ARG A 10 -8.37 -5.06 11.35
N VAL A 11 -8.53 -4.46 10.17
CA VAL A 11 -8.02 -5.02 8.91
C VAL A 11 -6.49 -5.11 8.91
N GLU A 12 -5.79 -4.07 9.39
CA GLU A 12 -4.33 -4.08 9.56
C GLU A 12 -3.87 -5.28 10.38
N ARG A 13 -4.50 -5.53 11.54
CA ARG A 13 -4.15 -6.66 12.42
C ARG A 13 -4.38 -8.02 11.80
N GLN A 14 -5.40 -8.17 10.96
CA GLN A 14 -5.62 -9.42 10.22
C GLN A 14 -4.47 -9.69 9.25
N ASN A 15 -3.91 -8.62 8.67
CA ASN A 15 -2.81 -8.71 7.71
C ASN A 15 -1.42 -8.81 8.37
N LEU A 16 -1.29 -8.55 9.68
CA LEU A 16 0.00 -8.67 10.40
C LEU A 16 0.58 -10.09 10.39
N ARG A 17 -0.28 -11.11 10.36
CA ARG A 17 0.15 -12.52 10.33
C ARG A 17 1.02 -12.85 9.11
N PHE A 18 0.84 -12.15 7.99
CA PHE A 18 1.66 -12.34 6.79
C PHE A 18 3.08 -11.79 6.96
N TYR A 19 3.27 -10.75 7.78
CA TYR A 19 4.58 -10.12 7.98
C TYR A 19 5.46 -10.86 9.00
N GLU A 20 4.86 -11.71 9.85
CA GLU A 20 5.59 -12.57 10.80
C GLU A 20 6.41 -13.66 10.09
N ALA A 21 6.02 -14.05 8.87
CA ALA A 21 6.71 -15.05 8.05
C ALA A 21 8.01 -14.55 7.37
N GLY A 22 8.35 -13.26 7.53
CA GLY A 22 9.51 -12.61 6.92
C GLY A 22 9.17 -12.03 5.54
N VAL A 23 9.21 -10.70 5.41
CA VAL A 23 8.76 -9.99 4.21
C VAL A 23 9.81 -10.11 3.09
N PRO A 24 9.56 -10.81 1.97
CA PRO A 24 10.34 -10.59 0.77
C PRO A 24 10.05 -9.17 0.33
N ARG A 25 11.06 -8.29 0.38
CA ARG A 25 10.91 -6.94 -0.14
C ARG A 25 10.67 -7.05 -1.63
N ALA A 26 9.59 -6.44 -2.14
CA ALA A 26 9.44 -6.18 -3.56
C ALA A 26 10.78 -5.66 -4.14
N SER A 27 11.22 -6.23 -5.27
CA SER A 27 12.45 -5.78 -5.91
C SER A 27 12.32 -4.29 -6.27
N SER A 28 13.43 -3.57 -6.30
CA SER A 28 13.46 -2.17 -6.71
C SER A 28 12.85 -1.96 -8.11
N ALA A 29 12.97 -2.96 -8.99
CA ALA A 29 12.35 -2.97 -10.30
C ALA A 29 10.81 -3.03 -10.23
N ALA A 30 10.26 -3.91 -9.38
CA ALA A 30 8.81 -4.03 -9.19
C ALA A 30 8.20 -2.74 -8.63
N LEU A 31 8.87 -2.15 -7.64
CA LEU A 31 8.50 -0.87 -7.03
C LEU A 31 8.51 0.26 -8.05
N GLY A 32 9.60 0.38 -8.82
CA GLY A 32 9.73 1.38 -9.86
C GLY A 32 8.64 1.25 -10.92
N PHE A 33 8.43 0.03 -11.42
CA PHE A 33 7.41 -0.25 -12.42
C PHE A 33 5.99 0.05 -11.91
N ALA A 34 5.61 -0.42 -10.71
CA ALA A 34 4.29 -0.17 -10.14
C ALA A 34 4.02 1.33 -9.95
N ARG A 35 5.02 2.09 -9.47
CA ARG A 35 4.93 3.54 -9.33
C ARG A 35 4.69 4.21 -10.66
N ASP A 36 5.47 3.86 -11.68
CA ASP A 36 5.37 4.48 -13.00
C ASP A 36 4.05 4.11 -13.68
N LEU A 37 3.57 2.87 -13.53
CA LEU A 37 2.25 2.46 -14.01
C LEU A 37 1.12 3.26 -13.34
N CYS A 38 1.14 3.40 -12.01
CA CYS A 38 0.15 4.21 -11.31
C CYS A 38 0.19 5.68 -11.75
N SER A 39 1.39 6.23 -11.95
CA SER A 39 1.57 7.61 -12.43
C SER A 39 0.98 7.80 -13.83
N ASP A 40 1.30 6.90 -14.77
CA ASP A 40 0.84 6.99 -16.16
C ASP A 40 -0.69 6.85 -16.28
N LEU A 41 -1.29 6.04 -15.41
CA LEU A 41 -2.73 5.82 -15.36
C LEU A 41 -3.49 6.80 -14.44
N GLY A 42 -2.79 7.73 -13.78
CA GLY A 42 -3.40 8.69 -12.86
C GLY A 42 -4.03 8.07 -11.61
N LEU A 43 -3.51 6.93 -11.16
CA LEU A 43 -4.06 6.19 -10.02
C LEU A 43 -3.64 6.82 -8.69
N PRO A 44 -4.54 6.88 -7.69
CA PRO A 44 -4.23 7.48 -6.41
C PRO A 44 -3.20 6.65 -5.63
N THR A 45 -2.48 7.31 -4.73
CA THR A 45 -1.43 6.70 -3.90
C THR A 45 -1.91 5.46 -3.13
N VAL A 46 -3.18 5.43 -2.71
CA VAL A 46 -3.75 4.27 -2.02
C VAL A 46 -3.66 2.99 -2.87
N VAL A 47 -3.90 3.07 -4.18
CA VAL A 47 -3.79 1.94 -5.12
C VAL A 47 -2.35 1.44 -5.18
N LEU A 48 -1.37 2.34 -5.27
CA LEU A 48 0.04 1.96 -5.27
C LEU A 48 0.41 1.21 -3.98
N HIS A 49 0.07 1.77 -2.81
CA HIS A 49 0.40 1.12 -1.55
C HIS A 49 -0.28 -0.25 -1.40
N SER A 50 -1.54 -0.37 -1.82
CA SER A 50 -2.27 -1.64 -1.76
C SER A 50 -1.64 -2.66 -2.72
N ALA A 51 -1.27 -2.25 -3.93
CA ALA A 51 -0.58 -3.10 -4.89
C ALA A 51 0.76 -3.64 -4.36
N LEU A 52 1.56 -2.78 -3.71
CA LEU A 52 2.84 -3.21 -3.12
C LEU A 52 2.65 -4.20 -1.99
N GLN A 53 1.63 -4.02 -1.16
CA GLN A 53 1.30 -4.99 -0.12
C GLN A 53 0.80 -6.31 -0.68
N LEU A 54 0.02 -6.30 -1.77
CA LEU A 54 -0.35 -7.52 -2.49
C LEU A 54 0.87 -8.22 -3.08
N LEU A 55 1.83 -7.45 -3.61
CA LEU A 55 3.08 -7.98 -4.14
C LEU A 55 3.92 -8.64 -3.05
N ASP A 56 4.13 -7.97 -1.91
CA ASP A 56 4.90 -8.54 -0.78
C ASP A 56 4.26 -9.84 -0.26
N ARG A 57 2.92 -9.90 -0.19
CA ARG A 57 2.17 -11.09 0.26
C ARG A 57 2.21 -12.25 -0.74
N SER A 58 2.20 -11.96 -2.03
CA SER A 58 2.14 -12.97 -3.09
C SER A 58 3.53 -13.45 -3.52
N ALA A 59 4.57 -12.61 -3.38
CA ALA A 59 5.93 -12.93 -3.78
C ALA A 59 6.54 -14.11 -2.98
N GLN A 60 6.10 -14.34 -1.73
CA GLN A 60 6.52 -15.49 -0.92
C GLN A 60 6.13 -16.82 -1.56
N GLU A 61 4.92 -16.88 -2.13
CA GLU A 61 4.28 -18.12 -2.57
C GLU A 61 4.62 -18.47 -4.03
N LEU A 62 4.92 -17.47 -4.85
CA LEU A 62 5.00 -17.64 -6.31
C LEU A 62 6.41 -17.94 -6.83
N GLY A 63 7.47 -17.75 -6.04
CA GLY A 63 8.84 -17.92 -6.50
C GLY A 63 9.10 -17.13 -7.79
N VAL A 64 8.75 -15.84 -7.79
CA VAL A 64 8.70 -15.01 -9.00
C VAL A 64 10.11 -14.86 -9.60
N ASP A 65 10.28 -15.31 -10.83
CA ASP A 65 11.47 -15.06 -11.64
C ASP A 65 11.63 -13.55 -11.87
N GLU A 66 12.86 -13.02 -11.79
CA GLU A 66 13.15 -11.59 -11.94
C GLU A 66 12.61 -11.04 -13.28
N GLY A 67 12.60 -11.87 -14.33
CA GLY A 67 12.04 -11.49 -15.64
C GLY A 67 10.51 -11.36 -15.68
N ALA A 68 9.78 -11.87 -14.70
CA ALA A 68 8.31 -11.77 -14.66
C ALA A 68 7.80 -10.69 -13.69
N ILE A 69 8.70 -10.02 -12.97
CA ILE A 69 8.34 -9.18 -11.83
C ILE A 69 7.46 -7.98 -12.22
N GLU A 70 7.66 -7.37 -13.39
CA GLU A 70 6.81 -6.27 -13.83
C GLU A 70 5.39 -6.74 -14.19
N VAL A 71 5.26 -7.96 -14.71
CA VAL A 71 3.94 -8.57 -15.01
C VAL A 71 3.17 -8.81 -13.71
N PHE A 72 3.84 -9.33 -12.68
CA PHE A 72 3.27 -9.48 -11.34
C PHE A 72 2.90 -8.13 -10.73
N ALA A 73 3.79 -7.15 -10.79
CA ALA A 73 3.52 -5.80 -10.29
C ALA A 73 2.30 -5.17 -10.98
N ALA A 74 2.18 -5.30 -12.31
CA ALA A 74 1.01 -4.85 -13.05
C ALA A 74 -0.29 -5.54 -12.61
N ALA A 75 -0.25 -6.86 -12.39
CA ALA A 75 -1.40 -7.62 -11.89
C ALA A 75 -1.81 -7.15 -10.49
N CYS A 76 -0.86 -6.94 -9.58
CA CYS A 76 -1.12 -6.38 -8.26
C CYS A 76 -1.75 -4.98 -8.33
N VAL A 77 -1.24 -4.10 -9.21
CA VAL A 77 -1.82 -2.76 -9.43
C VAL A 77 -3.25 -2.87 -9.95
N PHE A 78 -3.50 -3.76 -10.89
CA PHE A 78 -4.83 -3.95 -11.45
C PHE A 78 -5.84 -4.48 -10.42
N VAL A 79 -5.44 -5.45 -9.60
CA VAL A 79 -6.26 -5.95 -8.49
C VAL A 79 -6.50 -4.87 -7.44
N ALA A 80 -5.44 -4.15 -7.02
CA ALA A 80 -5.58 -3.06 -6.07
C ALA A 80 -6.52 -1.96 -6.59
N ALA A 81 -6.45 -1.61 -7.87
CA ALA A 81 -7.36 -0.64 -8.47
C ALA A 81 -8.82 -1.10 -8.40
N LYS A 82 -9.10 -2.41 -8.63
CA LYS A 82 -10.44 -2.98 -8.49
C LYS A 82 -10.97 -2.99 -7.06
N VAL A 83 -10.08 -3.02 -6.07
CA VAL A 83 -10.44 -3.03 -4.64
C VAL A 83 -10.66 -1.62 -4.12
N GLU A 84 -9.80 -0.68 -4.50
CA GLU A 84 -9.74 0.68 -3.93
C GLU A 84 -10.61 1.69 -4.65
N LEU A 85 -10.92 1.46 -5.94
CA LEU A 85 -11.60 2.43 -6.78
C LEU A 85 -13.05 2.02 -7.05
N GLU A 86 -13.88 3.04 -7.25
CA GLU A 86 -15.19 2.84 -7.84
C GLU A 86 -15.07 2.22 -9.24
N PRO A 87 -16.01 1.37 -9.68
CA PRO A 87 -15.92 0.64 -10.95
C PRO A 87 -15.64 1.51 -12.17
N ALA A 88 -16.15 2.75 -12.19
CA ALA A 88 -15.95 3.69 -13.30
C ALA A 88 -14.52 4.29 -13.35
N ALA A 89 -13.76 4.21 -12.26
CA ALA A 89 -12.40 4.73 -12.15
C ALA A 89 -11.33 3.64 -12.29
N VAL A 90 -11.73 2.36 -12.36
CA VAL A 90 -10.80 1.24 -12.59
C VAL A 90 -10.21 1.36 -14.01
N PRO A 91 -8.87 1.33 -14.17
CA PRO A 91 -8.26 1.40 -15.49
C PRO A 91 -8.66 0.19 -16.34
N SER A 92 -8.74 0.37 -17.65
CA SER A 92 -8.98 -0.75 -18.55
C SER A 92 -7.82 -1.75 -18.53
N LEU A 93 -8.11 -3.03 -18.78
CA LEU A 93 -7.06 -4.03 -18.93
C LEU A 93 -6.11 -3.68 -20.09
N GLU A 94 -6.64 -3.10 -21.17
CA GLU A 94 -5.84 -2.67 -22.31
C GLU A 94 -4.81 -1.60 -21.93
N SER A 95 -5.19 -0.60 -21.12
CA SER A 95 -4.26 0.44 -20.66
C SER A 95 -3.14 -0.11 -19.77
N VAL A 96 -3.43 -1.11 -18.94
CA VAL A 96 -2.39 -1.80 -18.14
C VAL A 96 -1.45 -2.58 -19.04
N LEU A 97 -1.98 -3.34 -20.00
CA LEU A 97 -1.17 -4.12 -20.95
C LEU A 97 -0.37 -3.23 -21.90
N ALA A 98 -0.86 -2.05 -22.24
CA ALA A 98 -0.13 -1.09 -23.07
C ALA A 98 1.18 -0.66 -22.40
N LYS A 99 1.15 -0.35 -21.09
CA LYS A 99 2.36 -0.06 -20.31
C LYS A 99 3.27 -1.28 -20.18
N LEU A 100 2.71 -2.47 -19.96
CA LEU A 100 3.52 -3.69 -19.90
C LEU A 100 4.28 -3.94 -21.21
N ARG A 101 3.69 -3.70 -22.38
CA ARG A 101 4.36 -3.92 -23.67
C ARG A 101 5.63 -3.08 -23.86
N SER A 102 5.85 -2.03 -23.08
CA SER A 102 7.10 -1.27 -23.10
C SER A 102 8.24 -1.94 -22.31
N THR A 103 7.98 -3.02 -21.58
CA THR A 103 8.99 -3.79 -20.85
C THR A 103 9.47 -5.01 -21.66
N PRO A 104 10.69 -5.52 -21.42
CA PRO A 104 11.24 -6.68 -22.14
C PRO A 104 10.35 -7.93 -22.07
N HIS A 105 9.65 -8.11 -20.94
CA HIS A 105 8.84 -9.29 -20.65
C HIS A 105 7.32 -9.04 -20.67
N GLY A 106 6.87 -7.82 -20.91
CA GLY A 106 5.46 -7.46 -20.79
C GLY A 106 4.61 -7.70 -22.05
N ARG A 107 5.14 -8.42 -23.06
CA ARG A 107 4.33 -8.98 -24.15
C ARG A 107 3.56 -10.21 -23.66
N VAL A 108 2.53 -9.95 -22.85
CA VAL A 108 1.67 -10.97 -22.26
C VAL A 108 0.33 -10.98 -22.97
N ALA A 109 -0.16 -12.17 -23.35
CA ALA A 109 -1.50 -12.31 -23.89
C ALA A 109 -2.55 -11.97 -22.83
N VAL A 110 -3.65 -11.34 -23.25
CA VAL A 110 -4.77 -10.92 -22.36
C VAL A 110 -5.23 -12.08 -21.45
N GLN A 111 -5.47 -13.25 -22.03
CA GLN A 111 -5.92 -14.44 -21.30
C GLN A 111 -4.88 -14.97 -20.30
N THR A 112 -3.59 -14.76 -20.57
CA THR A 112 -2.52 -15.13 -19.64
C THR A 112 -2.49 -14.18 -18.46
N PHE A 113 -2.65 -12.88 -18.70
CA PHE A 113 -2.74 -11.87 -17.64
C PHE A 113 -3.97 -12.10 -16.75
N GLN A 114 -5.13 -12.40 -17.33
CA GLN A 114 -6.34 -12.72 -16.56
C GLN A 114 -6.19 -13.98 -15.71
N ARG A 115 -5.50 -15.02 -16.22
CA ARG A 115 -5.18 -16.22 -15.44
C ARG A 115 -4.23 -15.90 -14.29
N LEU A 116 -3.25 -15.02 -14.51
CA LEU A 116 -2.37 -14.54 -13.46
C LEU A 116 -3.14 -13.77 -12.38
N GLU A 117 -4.04 -12.87 -12.78
CA GLU A 117 -4.92 -12.14 -11.85
C GLU A 117 -5.73 -13.11 -10.97
N LEU A 118 -6.37 -14.10 -11.58
CA LEU A 118 -7.13 -15.12 -10.84
C LEU A 118 -6.23 -15.97 -9.93
N GLY A 119 -5.03 -16.33 -10.39
CA GLY A 119 -4.05 -17.06 -9.59
C GLY A 119 -3.61 -16.26 -8.38
N LEU A 120 -3.35 -14.96 -8.55
CA LEU A 120 -2.98 -14.05 -7.48
C LEU A 120 -4.11 -13.93 -6.44
N LEU A 121 -5.35 -13.77 -6.87
CA LEU A 121 -6.51 -13.77 -5.97
C LEU A 121 -6.66 -15.11 -5.22
N GLY A 122 -6.39 -16.23 -5.90
CA GLY A 122 -6.40 -17.56 -5.27
C GLY A 122 -5.35 -17.70 -4.16
N ILE A 123 -4.12 -17.25 -4.41
CA ILE A 123 -3.01 -17.26 -3.44
C ILE A 123 -3.32 -16.36 -2.24
N LEU A 124 -3.94 -15.22 -2.50
CA LEU A 124 -4.37 -14.29 -1.44
C LEU A 124 -5.63 -14.77 -0.71
N GLU A 125 -6.15 -15.96 -1.03
CA GLU A 125 -7.41 -16.50 -0.50
C GLU A 125 -8.58 -15.52 -0.62
N TRP A 126 -8.61 -14.75 -1.72
CA TRP A 126 -9.56 -13.65 -1.95
C TRP A 126 -9.53 -12.52 -0.90
N SER A 127 -8.52 -12.52 -0.03
CA SER A 127 -8.25 -11.47 0.95
C SER A 127 -7.37 -10.39 0.32
N ALA A 128 -7.89 -9.70 -0.70
CA ALA A 128 -7.19 -8.63 -1.41
C ALA A 128 -7.32 -7.25 -0.73
N VAL A 129 -8.27 -7.10 0.20
CA VAL A 129 -8.45 -5.87 0.98
C VAL A 129 -7.26 -5.68 1.92
N SER A 130 -6.75 -4.45 1.99
CA SER A 130 -5.71 -4.13 2.94
C SER A 130 -5.79 -2.72 3.51
N ALA A 131 -5.45 -2.60 4.79
CA ALA A 131 -5.21 -1.31 5.43
C ALA A 131 -3.71 -0.95 5.26
N THR A 132 -3.44 -0.06 4.31
CA THR A 132 -2.11 0.49 4.05
C THR A 132 -1.89 1.83 4.74
N CYS A 133 -0.65 2.29 4.85
CA CYS A 133 -0.32 3.61 5.41
C CYS A 133 -1.15 4.75 4.78
N ALA A 134 -1.40 4.68 3.47
CA ALA A 134 -2.17 5.68 2.73
C ALA A 134 -3.60 5.85 3.27
N HIS A 135 -4.24 4.79 3.78
CA HIS A 135 -5.57 4.84 4.38
C HIS A 135 -5.60 5.59 5.70
N PHE A 136 -4.50 5.53 6.46
CA PHE A 136 -4.42 6.18 7.76
C PHE A 136 -4.06 7.67 7.65
N LEU A 137 -3.36 8.08 6.59
CA LEU A 137 -2.88 9.46 6.42
C LEU A 137 -3.99 10.52 6.56
N PRO A 138 -5.18 10.41 5.93
CA PRO A 138 -6.23 11.41 6.10
C PRO A 138 -6.75 11.54 7.53
N SER A 139 -6.79 10.43 8.27
CA SER A 139 -7.22 10.41 9.67
C SER A 139 -6.17 11.05 10.58
N TYR A 140 -4.88 10.81 10.30
CA TYR A 140 -3.78 11.47 11.00
C TYR A 140 -3.69 12.96 10.69
N ALA A 141 -3.82 13.34 9.41
CA ALA A 141 -3.79 14.73 8.98
C ALA A 141 -4.87 15.57 9.66
N ARG A 142 -6.09 15.03 9.82
CA ARG A 142 -7.19 15.70 10.54
C ARG A 142 -6.95 15.87 12.04
N ARG A 143 -6.05 15.07 12.63
CA ARG A 143 -5.74 15.09 14.07
C ARG A 143 -4.50 15.94 14.38
N LEU A 144 -3.75 16.34 13.36
CA LEU A 144 -2.63 17.26 13.52
C LEU A 144 -3.18 18.68 13.72
N PRO A 145 -2.92 19.33 14.87
CA PRO A 145 -3.31 20.72 15.08
C PRO A 145 -2.45 21.62 14.19
N ASP A 146 -3.07 22.35 13.24
CA ASP A 146 -2.49 23.40 12.37
C ASP A 146 -0.96 23.34 12.18
N SER A 147 -0.44 22.16 11.85
CA SER A 147 0.97 22.04 11.50
C SER A 147 1.09 22.59 10.09
N GLY A 148 1.70 23.77 9.99
CA GLY A 148 2.24 24.28 8.73
C GLY A 148 3.04 23.19 7.99
N PRO A 149 3.38 23.42 6.71
CA PRO A 149 3.87 22.38 5.81
C PRO A 149 4.86 21.47 6.53
N LEU A 150 4.54 20.17 6.60
CA LEU A 150 5.35 19.08 7.19
C LEU A 150 6.77 18.98 6.59
N CYS A 151 7.14 19.91 5.73
CA CYS A 151 8.47 20.18 5.22
C CYS A 151 9.22 21.15 6.16
N GLY A 152 10.06 20.57 7.02
CA GLY A 152 11.36 21.18 7.32
C GLY A 152 11.35 22.54 8.03
N ARG A 153 10.49 22.75 9.03
CA ARG A 153 10.82 23.71 10.10
C ARG A 153 11.33 22.97 11.32
N GLU A 154 12.47 23.46 11.79
CA GLU A 154 13.37 22.89 12.78
C GLU A 154 12.64 22.17 13.93
N GLY A 155 13.01 20.90 14.14
CA GLY A 155 12.80 20.20 15.41
C GLY A 155 11.81 19.05 15.43
N HIS A 156 10.94 18.90 14.43
CA HIS A 156 9.98 17.79 14.44
C HIS A 156 9.82 17.11 13.09
N SER A 157 10.24 15.84 13.03
CA SER A 157 10.04 14.99 11.87
C SER A 157 8.60 14.48 11.80
N PHE A 158 8.16 14.06 10.61
CA PHE A 158 6.92 13.30 10.42
C PHE A 158 6.86 12.06 11.34
N LEU A 159 8.02 11.45 11.62
CA LEU A 159 8.16 10.33 12.56
C LEU A 159 7.79 10.76 13.99
N ASP A 160 8.27 11.91 14.45
CA ASP A 160 7.96 12.40 15.81
C ASP A 160 6.46 12.68 15.98
N HIS A 161 5.82 13.22 14.95
CA HIS A 161 4.39 13.48 14.95
C HIS A 161 3.56 12.19 14.83
N ALA A 162 3.95 11.25 13.97
CA ALA A 162 3.30 9.95 13.86
C ALA A 162 3.43 9.16 15.18
N LEU A 163 4.58 9.22 15.84
CA LEU A 163 4.82 8.61 17.16
C LEU A 163 3.98 9.28 18.25
N LEU A 164 3.81 10.61 18.22
CA LEU A 164 2.91 11.34 19.13
C LEU A 164 1.46 10.87 19.01
N VAL A 165 0.91 10.76 17.79
CA VAL A 165 -0.46 10.27 17.64
C VAL A 165 -0.58 8.79 18.04
N VAL A 166 0.44 7.97 17.77
CA VAL A 166 0.48 6.57 18.25
C VAL A 166 0.57 6.51 19.78
N ALA A 167 1.31 7.42 20.41
CA ALA A 167 1.45 7.54 21.85
C ALA A 167 0.15 8.03 22.51
N GLU A 168 -0.56 8.99 21.91
CA GLU A 168 -1.89 9.41 22.36
C GLU A 168 -2.93 8.29 22.26
N GLU A 169 -2.88 7.48 21.20
CA GLU A 169 -3.77 6.33 21.03
C GLU A 169 -3.48 5.21 22.04
N ARG A 170 -2.21 5.00 22.43
CA ARG A 170 -1.85 4.11 23.55
C ARG A 170 -2.13 4.75 24.92
N GLY A 171 -2.04 6.07 25.01
CA GLY A 171 -2.19 6.91 26.20
C GLY A 171 -3.63 7.26 26.56
N ARG A 172 -4.62 6.94 25.71
CA ARG A 172 -6.05 6.90 26.13
C ARG A 172 -6.36 5.80 27.16
N GLY A 173 -5.33 5.10 27.67
CA GLY A 173 -5.33 4.33 28.92
C GLY A 173 -4.81 5.07 30.16
N GLY A 174 -4.41 6.34 30.08
CA GLY A 174 -4.10 7.16 31.25
C GLY A 174 -2.90 8.10 31.12
N LEU A 175 -3.10 9.28 31.70
CA LEU A 175 -2.14 10.29 32.16
C LEU A 175 -1.70 11.39 31.17
N SER A 176 -2.34 12.54 31.40
CA SER A 176 -1.87 13.90 31.22
C SER A 176 -0.42 14.11 31.67
N HIS A 177 0.49 14.34 30.72
CA HIS A 177 1.51 15.41 30.68
C HIS A 177 2.54 15.11 29.56
N PRO A 178 2.99 16.11 28.79
CA PRO A 178 4.13 15.93 27.89
C PRO A 178 5.42 15.75 28.70
N PRO A 179 6.36 14.89 28.29
CA PRO A 179 7.66 14.82 28.93
C PRO A 179 8.42 16.11 28.65
N SER A 180 8.79 16.78 29.74
CA SER A 180 9.66 17.94 29.75
C SER A 180 10.97 17.68 29.02
N GLN A 181 11.42 18.73 28.34
CA GLN A 181 12.65 18.85 27.57
C GLN A 181 13.86 18.12 28.19
N VAL A 182 14.58 17.36 27.37
CA VAL A 182 15.96 16.96 27.66
C VAL A 182 16.85 18.11 27.16
N SER A 183 17.43 18.85 28.09
CA SER A 183 18.48 19.83 27.85
C SER A 183 19.76 19.18 27.33
N ALA A 184 20.52 19.99 26.59
CA ALA A 184 21.81 19.74 25.94
C ALA A 184 22.85 18.94 26.72
#